data_AF-A0A9E3AF10-F1
#
_entry.id   AF-A0A9E3AF10-F1
#
_cell.length_a   1.000
_cell.length_b   1.000
_cell.length_c   1.000
_cell.angle_alpha   90.00
_cell.angle_beta   90.00
_cell.angle_gamma   90.00
#
_symmetry.space_group_name_H-M   'P 1'
#
loop_
_entity.id
_entity.type
_entity.pdbx_description
1 polymer ?
#
loop_
_entity_poly.entity_id
_entity_poly.type
_entity_poly.pdbx_seq_one_letter_code
_entity_poly.pdbx_strand_id
1 'polypeptide(L)' 'MPVPVLKQGEVLIASIQSALTDRDLLELRDELAEKVGRFRARGVIIDVTALDVMDSFATRTLRGLAAATHLRGAET' A
#
# COMPACT_ATOMS: atom_id res chain seq x y z
N MET A 1 -3.55 11.16 -7.77
CA MET A 1 -4.72 10.40 -8.32
C MET A 1 -4.93 9.19 -7.43
N PRO A 2 -6.15 8.83 -7.02
CA PRO A 2 -6.34 7.74 -6.08
C PRO A 2 -5.84 6.43 -6.70
N VAL A 3 -4.92 5.76 -6.01
CA VAL A 3 -4.42 4.45 -6.42
C VAL A 3 -5.53 3.42 -6.20
N PRO A 4 -5.96 2.67 -7.22
CA PRO A 4 -7.01 1.67 -7.05
C PRO A 4 -6.57 0.57 -6.08
N VAL A 5 -7.41 0.28 -5.08
CA VAL A 5 -7.22 -0.84 -4.16
C VAL A 5 -8.33 -1.86 -4.34
N LEU A 6 -7.96 -3.02 -4.86
CA LEU A 6 -8.83 -4.18 -4.99
C LEU A 6 -8.78 -5.02 -3.70
N LYS A 7 -9.91 -5.61 -3.30
CA LYS A 7 -9.96 -6.64 -2.26
C LYS A 7 -10.21 -8.00 -2.91
N GLN A 8 -9.32 -8.95 -2.69
CA GLN A 8 -9.45 -10.32 -3.14
C GLN A 8 -9.32 -11.26 -1.94
N GLY A 9 -10.45 -11.85 -1.52
CA GLY A 9 -10.49 -12.63 -0.28
C GLY A 9 -10.06 -11.76 0.91
N GLU A 10 -9.03 -12.18 1.62
CA GLU A 10 -8.44 -11.45 2.75
C GLU A 10 -7.21 -10.61 2.36
N VAL A 11 -6.94 -10.46 1.06
CA VAL A 11 -5.79 -9.69 0.55
C VAL A 11 -6.28 -8.38 -0.07
N LEU A 12 -5.56 -7.29 0.20
CA LEU A 12 -5.71 -6.04 -0.54
C LEU A 12 -4.61 -5.92 -1.59
N ILE A 13 -4.96 -5.48 -2.78
CA ILE A 13 -4.03 -5.32 -3.90
C ILE A 13 -4.10 -3.87 -4.36
N ALA A 14 -2.98 -3.15 -4.26
CA ALA A 14 -2.82 -1.79 -4.75
C ALA A 14 -1.87 -1.78 -5.95
N SER A 15 -2.30 -1.24 -7.08
CA SER A 15 -1.48 -1.16 -8.30
C SER A 15 -1.09 0.27 -8.61
N ILE A 16 0.20 0.57 -8.53
CA ILE A 16 0.75 1.88 -8.86
C ILE A 16 0.93 1.92 -10.38
N GLN A 17 0.11 2.74 -11.06
CA GLN A 17 0.08 2.81 -12.53
C GLN A 17 0.85 4.01 -13.10
N SER A 18 1.32 4.91 -12.25
CA SER A 18 2.07 6.11 -12.64
C SER A 18 3.01 6.52 -11.52
N ALA A 19 3.94 7.42 -11.83
CA ALA A 19 4.71 8.11 -10.81
C ALA A 19 3.75 8.77 -9.80
N LEU A 20 3.96 8.46 -8.53
CA LEU A 20 3.24 9.07 -7.41
C LEU A 20 4.10 10.20 -6.85
N THR A 21 3.46 11.30 -6.46
CA THR A 21 4.13 12.28 -5.62
C THR A 21 4.29 11.75 -4.21
N ASP A 22 5.21 12.33 -3.44
CA ASP A 22 5.37 12.01 -2.01
C ASP A 22 4.04 12.10 -1.23
N ARG A 23 3.19 13.06 -1.62
CA ARG A 23 1.86 13.23 -1.05
C ARG A 23 0.92 12.08 -1.42
N ASP A 24 0.89 11.68 -2.70
CA ASP A 24 0.06 10.54 -3.13
C ASP A 24 0.48 9.25 -2.41
N LEU A 25 1.79 9.06 -2.14
CA LEU A 25 2.31 7.92 -1.39
C LEU A 25 1.85 7.91 0.07
N LEU A 26 1.82 9.07 0.73
CA LEU A 26 1.31 9.19 2.10
C LEU A 26 -0.20 8.93 2.16
N GLU A 27 -0.95 9.47 1.20
CA GLU A 27 -2.40 9.24 1.10
C GLU A 27 -2.70 7.75 0.86
N LEU A 28 -1.96 7.10 -0.05
CA LEU A 28 -2.06 5.65 -0.28
C LEU A 28 -1.76 4.84 0.98
N ARG A 29 -0.72 5.21 1.74
CA ARG A 29 -0.37 4.53 2.99
C ARG A 29 -1.51 4.59 3.99
N ASP A 30 -2.07 5.77 4.20
CA ASP A 30 -3.14 5.98 5.18
C ASP A 30 -4.42 5.26 4.77
N GLU A 31 -4.77 5.32 3.48
CA GLU A 31 -5.92 4.60 2.92
C GLU A 31 -5.77 3.08 3.06
N LEU A 32 -4.60 2.51 2.73
CA LEU A 32 -4.35 1.08 2.86
C LEU A 32 -4.37 0.64 4.33
N ALA A 33 -3.77 1.41 5.24
CA ALA A 33 -3.80 1.10 6.67
C ALA A 33 -5.24 1.09 7.22
N GLU A 34 -6.08 2.05 6.81
CA GLU A 34 -7.50 2.06 7.17
C GLU A 34 -8.23 0.84 6.61
N LYS A 35 -8.05 0.54 5.32
CA LYS A 35 -8.70 -0.59 4.63
C LYS A 35 -8.28 -1.94 5.22
N VAL A 36 -7.01 -2.13 5.59
CA VAL A 36 -6.55 -3.36 6.26
C VAL A 36 -7.32 -3.58 7.56
N GLY A 37 -7.41 -2.55 8.40
CA GLY A 37 -8.17 -2.63 9.65
C GLY A 37 -9.66 -2.87 9.42
N ARG A 38 -10.26 -2.11 8.49
CA ARG A 38 -11.69 -2.19 8.16
C ARG A 38 -12.09 -3.54 7.60
N PHE A 39 -11.29 -4.11 6.70
CA PHE A 39 -11.59 -5.37 6.03
C PHE A 39 -10.98 -6.59 6.72
N ARG A 40 -10.23 -6.40 7.81
CA ARG A 40 -9.42 -7.44 8.47
C ARG A 40 -8.57 -8.21 7.46
N ALA A 41 -7.95 -7.47 6.55
CA ALA A 41 -7.10 -8.07 5.54
C ALA A 41 -5.90 -8.74 6.22
N ARG A 42 -5.57 -9.95 5.79
CA ARG A 42 -4.42 -10.72 6.26
C ARG A 42 -3.18 -10.56 5.38
N GLY A 43 -3.29 -9.86 4.25
CA GLY A 43 -2.14 -9.54 3.41
C GLY A 43 -2.36 -8.32 2.54
N VAL A 44 -1.27 -7.70 2.12
CA VAL A 44 -1.26 -6.56 1.19
C VAL A 44 -0.24 -6.79 0.10
N ILE A 45 -0.68 -6.68 -1.15
CA ILE A 45 0.18 -6.72 -2.33
C ILE A 45 0.23 -5.31 -2.90
N ILE A 46 1.45 -4.80 -3.12
CA ILE A 46 1.70 -3.54 -3.79
C ILE A 46 2.42 -3.84 -5.09
N ASP A 47 1.70 -3.66 -6.19
CA ASP A 47 2.24 -3.82 -7.53
C ASP A 47 2.89 -2.49 -7.96
N VAL A 48 4.21 -2.55 -8.12
CA VAL A 48 5.08 -1.43 -8.52
C VAL A 48 5.60 -1.61 -9.96
N THR A 49 5.00 -2.50 -10.75
CA THR A 49 5.52 -2.85 -12.09
C THR A 49 5.62 -1.64 -13.03
N ALA A 50 4.76 -0.63 -12.87
CA ALA A 50 4.80 0.59 -13.70
C ALA A 50 5.73 1.69 -13.16
N LEU A 51 6.46 1.45 -12.06
CA LEU A 51 7.45 2.39 -11.54
C LEU A 51 8.84 2.10 -12.12
N ASP A 52 9.39 3.06 -12.88
CA ASP A 52 10.75 2.95 -13.44
C ASP A 52 11.84 3.08 -12.36
N VAL A 53 11.62 3.94 -11.36
CA VAL A 53 12.56 4.21 -10.27
C VAL A 53 11.80 4.39 -8.96
N MET A 54 12.32 3.78 -7.90
CA MET A 54 11.93 4.06 -6.52
C MET A 54 13.04 4.81 -5.80
N ASP A 55 12.69 5.89 -5.11
CA ASP A 55 13.60 6.63 -4.27
C ASP A 55 13.57 6.15 -2.80
N SER A 56 14.36 6.80 -1.95
CA SER A 56 14.43 6.47 -0.53
C SER A 56 13.15 6.83 0.23
N PHE A 57 12.35 7.78 -0.27
CA PHE A 57 11.09 8.18 0.35
C PHE A 57 9.99 7.15 0.09
N ALA A 58 9.82 6.71 -1.15
CA ALA A 58 8.88 5.66 -1.54
C ALA A 58 9.17 4.37 -0.80
N THR A 59 10.43 3.92 -0.81
CA THR A 59 10.85 2.70 -0.09
C THR A 59 10.60 2.79 1.42
N ARG A 60 10.91 3.93 2.07
CA ARG A 60 10.61 4.15 3.49
C ARG A 60 9.11 4.17 3.78
N THR A 61 8.31 4.75 2.89
CA THR A 61 6.85 4.84 3.04
C THR A 61 6.20 3.47 2.92
N LEU A 62 6.60 2.67 1.92
CA LEU A 62 6.16 1.28 1.77
C LEU A 62 6.55 0.41 2.96
N ARG A 63 7.77 0.58 3.50
CA ARG A 63 8.18 -0.09 4.75
C ARG A 63 7.28 0.30 5.93
N GLY A 64 6.93 1.58 6.04
CA GLY A 64 5.99 2.06 7.06
C GLY A 64 4.61 1.42 6.93
N LEU A 65 4.14 1.23 5.70
CA LEU A 65 2.89 0.54 5.39
C LEU A 65 2.93 -0.93 5.80
N ALA A 66 3.99 -1.66 5.43
CA ALA A 66 4.20 -3.04 5.85
C ALA A 66 4.19 -3.16 7.39
N ALA A 67 4.88 -2.26 8.09
CA ALA A 67 4.86 -2.24 9.56
C ALA A 67 3.46 -1.95 10.13
N ALA A 68 2.74 -0.97 9.58
CA ALA A 68 1.40 -0.61 10.05
C ALA A 68 0.39 -1.75 9.84
N THR A 69 0.49 -2.45 8.71
CA THR A 69 -0.40 -3.58 8.38
C THR A 69 -0.06 -4.82 9.21
N HIS A 70 1.23 -5.06 9.49
CA HIS A 70 1.67 -6.11 10.40
C HIS A 70 1.12 -5.94 11.82
N LEU A 71 1.17 -4.72 12.35
CA LEU A 71 0.57 -4.41 13.66
C LEU A 71 -0.96 -4.62 13.71
N ARG A 72 -1.61 -4.68 12.56
CA ARG A 72 -3.05 -4.95 12.42
C ARG A 72 -3.37 -6.43 12.19
N GLY A 73 -2.35 -7.30 12.21
CA GLY A 73 -2.50 -8.75 12.03
C GLY A 73 -2.45 -9.21 10.57
N ALA A 74 -1.99 -8.36 9.64
CA ALA A 74 -1.65 -8.80 8.30
C ALA A 74 -0.26 -9.45 8.27
N GLU A 75 -0.13 -10.56 7.56
CA GLU A 75 1.14 -11.17 7.21
C GLU A 75 1.56 -10.66 5.83
N THR A 76 2.84 -10.29 5.72
CA THR A 76 3.45 -9.73 4.49
C THR A 76 4.42 -10.72 3.89
#